data_AF-A0A0A2MCK7-F1
#
_entry.id   AF-A0A0A2MCK7-F1
#
_cell.length_a   1.000
_cell.length_b   1.000
_cell.length_c   1.000
_cell.angle_alpha   90.00
_cell.angle_beta   90.00
_cell.angle_gamma   90.00
#
_symmetry.space_group_name_H-M   'P 1'
#
loop_
_entity.id
_entity.type
_entity.pdbx_description
1 polymer ?
#
loop_
_entity_poly.entity_id
_entity_poly.type
_entity_poly.pdbx_seq_one_letter_code
_entity_poly.pdbx_strand_id
1 'polypeptide(L)'
;MNTKDYTYLLNKPYSINERQTTDLESILTEFPYLQSARAIYLKGLYNRDSFRYNTELKKTAAYTTDRSVLFDFIISEDFRSIDKALLEEREKAVSDIVVTASHVIAPPAAPVDKLEESIKFIIKEADTEIAAPAINETANEVINEPETIEPAATETSEIEITNEPVEENTTGTLQIGSPLEFKESETHSFAEWLQLSKLAPIERDIPVAAPVINEELDKKYSLIDKFIEANPKIAPVKKDSPTPANTGKTTTESPGLMTETLARVYLEQKKYTKAIQAYEILILKYPEKITFFADRILEIKNLQQNNN
;
A
#
# COMPACT_ATOMS: atom_id res chain seq x y z
N MET A 1 -12.60 -24.88 -4.46
CA MET A 1 -12.10 -25.37 -3.16
C MET A 1 -13.24 -25.89 -2.29
N ASN A 2 -13.00 -26.85 -1.40
CA ASN A 2 -14.01 -27.37 -0.46
C ASN A 2 -14.03 -26.57 0.86
N THR A 3 -15.13 -26.62 1.62
CA THR A 3 -15.27 -25.98 2.94
C THR A 3 -14.30 -26.53 3.97
N LYS A 4 -13.97 -27.83 3.89
CA LYS A 4 -12.95 -28.47 4.73
C LYS A 4 -11.56 -27.91 4.45
N ASP A 5 -11.19 -27.79 3.18
CA ASP A 5 -9.89 -27.26 2.75
C ASP A 5 -9.76 -25.79 3.16
N TYR A 6 -10.82 -25.00 2.98
CA TYR A 6 -10.88 -23.60 3.41
C TYR A 6 -10.65 -23.45 4.92
N THR A 7 -11.40 -24.23 5.73
CA THR A 7 -11.28 -24.23 7.19
C THR A 7 -9.90 -24.72 7.66
N TYR A 8 -9.29 -25.65 6.94
CA TYR A 8 -7.93 -26.12 7.21
C TYR A 8 -6.90 -25.01 6.96
N LEU A 9 -6.95 -24.33 5.81
CA LEU A 9 -6.05 -23.22 5.49
C LEU A 9 -6.19 -22.04 6.47
N LEU A 10 -7.41 -21.76 6.96
CA LEU A 10 -7.67 -20.70 7.93
C LEU A 10 -6.98 -20.95 9.29
N ASN A 11 -6.78 -22.22 9.65
CA ASN A 11 -6.05 -22.63 10.87
C ASN A 11 -4.57 -22.96 10.61
N LYS A 12 -4.16 -23.15 9.36
CA LYS A 12 -2.77 -23.47 8.95
C LYS A 12 -2.38 -22.72 7.67
N PRO A 13 -2.22 -21.39 7.73
CA PRO A 13 -2.04 -20.56 6.54
C PRO A 13 -0.78 -20.91 5.73
N TYR A 14 0.27 -21.42 6.36
CA TYR A 14 1.49 -21.85 5.67
C TYR A 14 1.28 -23.02 4.69
N SER A 15 0.23 -23.83 4.86
CA SER A 15 -0.01 -25.04 4.06
C SER A 15 -0.66 -24.81 2.68
N ILE A 16 -0.74 -23.56 2.24
CA ILE A 16 -1.39 -23.17 0.98
C ILE A 16 -0.58 -23.57 -0.25
N ASN A 17 -1.27 -24.17 -1.23
CA ASN A 17 -0.71 -24.58 -2.51
C ASN A 17 -1.17 -23.68 -3.66
N GLU A 18 -0.48 -23.75 -4.80
CA GLU A 18 -0.80 -23.00 -6.02
C GLU A 18 -2.26 -23.14 -6.45
N ARG A 19 -2.75 -24.39 -6.56
CA ARG A 19 -4.14 -24.68 -6.97
C ARG A 19 -5.16 -24.07 -6.00
N GLN A 20 -4.85 -24.06 -4.70
CA GLN A 20 -5.70 -23.43 -3.69
C GLN A 20 -5.67 -21.90 -3.78
N THR A 21 -4.54 -21.32 -4.21
CA THR A 21 -4.43 -19.88 -4.48
C THR A 21 -5.29 -19.48 -5.69
N THR A 22 -5.28 -20.26 -6.77
CA THR A 22 -6.16 -20.06 -7.93
C THR A 22 -7.64 -20.26 -7.59
N ASP A 23 -7.98 -21.29 -6.82
CA ASP A 23 -9.34 -21.51 -6.31
C ASP A 23 -9.82 -20.38 -5.39
N LEU A 24 -8.92 -19.75 -4.63
CA LEU A 24 -9.24 -18.59 -3.80
C LEU A 24 -9.45 -17.34 -4.66
N GLU A 25 -8.76 -17.20 -5.78
CA GLU A 25 -8.97 -16.10 -6.72
C GLU A 25 -10.40 -16.14 -7.30
N SER A 26 -10.91 -17.32 -7.68
CA SER A 26 -12.32 -17.45 -8.13
C SER A 26 -13.33 -17.24 -7.00
N ILE A 27 -13.05 -17.70 -5.77
CA ILE A 27 -13.89 -17.37 -4.61
C ILE A 27 -13.92 -15.85 -4.35
N LEU A 28 -12.82 -15.13 -4.60
CA LEU A 28 -12.74 -13.68 -4.42
C LEU A 28 -13.39 -12.86 -5.55
N THR A 29 -13.59 -13.44 -6.74
CA THR A 29 -14.42 -12.79 -7.78
C THR A 29 -15.91 -12.93 -7.46
N GLU A 30 -16.34 -14.06 -6.91
CA GLU A 30 -17.73 -14.30 -6.50
C GLU A 30 -18.09 -13.60 -5.17
N PHE A 31 -17.17 -13.60 -4.20
CA PHE A 31 -17.36 -13.01 -2.86
C PHE A 31 -16.29 -11.95 -2.52
N PRO A 32 -16.33 -10.75 -3.14
CA PRO A 32 -15.28 -9.73 -2.96
C PRO A 32 -15.08 -9.21 -1.54
N TYR A 33 -16.02 -9.39 -0.63
CA TYR A 33 -15.97 -8.89 0.75
C TYR A 33 -15.53 -9.96 1.77
N LEU A 34 -15.18 -11.17 1.34
CA LEU A 34 -14.77 -12.27 2.22
C LEU A 34 -13.34 -12.08 2.77
N GLN A 35 -13.22 -11.32 3.87
CA GLN A 35 -11.95 -10.92 4.50
C GLN A 35 -10.97 -12.10 4.72
N SER A 36 -11.43 -13.21 5.28
CA SER A 36 -10.59 -14.38 5.54
C SER A 36 -10.07 -15.05 4.27
N ALA A 37 -10.86 -15.07 3.18
CA ALA A 37 -10.37 -15.57 1.88
C ALA A 37 -9.28 -14.64 1.31
N ARG A 38 -9.41 -13.32 1.49
CA ARG A 38 -8.39 -12.34 1.09
C ARG A 38 -7.08 -12.53 1.83
N ALA A 39 -7.13 -12.75 3.15
CA ALA A 39 -5.94 -13.02 3.96
C ALA A 39 -5.22 -14.32 3.52
N ILE A 40 -5.98 -15.42 3.35
CA ILE A 40 -5.43 -16.71 2.91
C ILE A 40 -4.84 -16.61 1.49
N TYR A 41 -5.55 -15.98 0.55
CA TYR A 41 -5.06 -15.73 -0.82
C TYR A 41 -3.77 -14.91 -0.82
N LEU A 42 -3.69 -13.89 0.03
CA LEU A 42 -2.53 -13.02 0.15
C LEU A 42 -1.30 -13.74 0.73
N LYS A 43 -1.47 -14.66 1.70
CA LYS A 43 -0.40 -15.59 2.13
C LYS A 43 0.06 -16.48 0.97
N GLY A 44 -0.87 -16.97 0.14
CA GLY A 44 -0.55 -17.74 -1.07
C GLY A 44 0.26 -16.97 -2.11
N LEU A 45 -0.01 -15.67 -2.28
CA LEU A 45 0.80 -14.78 -3.12
C LEU A 45 2.17 -14.46 -2.51
N TYR A 46 2.24 -14.31 -1.18
CA TYR A 46 3.48 -14.06 -0.44
C TYR A 46 4.44 -15.25 -0.54
N ASN A 47 3.98 -16.46 -0.20
CA ASN A 47 4.75 -17.71 -0.25
C ASN A 47 5.30 -18.09 -1.66
N ARG A 48 4.92 -17.33 -2.69
CA ARG A 48 5.28 -17.58 -4.11
C ARG A 48 5.99 -16.38 -4.75
N ASP A 49 6.39 -15.40 -3.96
CA ASP A 49 7.02 -14.14 -4.39
C ASP A 49 6.28 -13.45 -5.54
N SER A 50 4.94 -13.51 -5.55
CA SER A 50 4.15 -13.06 -6.69
C SER A 50 4.18 -11.54 -6.82
N PHE A 51 4.47 -11.04 -8.03
CA PHE A 51 4.37 -9.62 -8.37
C PHE A 51 2.99 -8.99 -8.07
N ARG A 52 1.93 -9.82 -7.98
CA ARG A 52 0.58 -9.39 -7.61
C ARG A 52 0.43 -9.09 -6.11
N TYR A 53 1.30 -9.65 -5.25
CA TYR A 53 1.27 -9.51 -3.79
C TYR A 53 1.12 -8.06 -3.35
N ASN A 54 2.00 -7.16 -3.80
CA ASN A 54 1.98 -5.75 -3.40
C ASN A 54 0.71 -4.99 -3.82
N THR A 55 -0.02 -5.48 -4.83
CA THR A 55 -1.30 -4.90 -5.26
C THR A 55 -2.46 -5.45 -4.44
N GLU A 56 -2.47 -6.77 -4.19
CA GLU A 56 -3.51 -7.42 -3.39
C GLU A 56 -3.37 -7.13 -1.89
N LEU A 57 -2.15 -6.91 -1.39
CA LEU A 57 -1.88 -6.42 -0.02
C LEU A 57 -2.63 -5.12 0.26
N LYS A 58 -2.55 -4.15 -0.65
CA LYS A 58 -3.23 -2.85 -0.53
C LYS A 58 -4.75 -3.00 -0.51
N LYS A 59 -5.30 -3.90 -1.33
CA LYS A 59 -6.74 -4.21 -1.34
C LYS A 59 -7.15 -4.89 -0.04
N THR A 60 -6.48 -5.96 0.35
CA THR A 60 -6.78 -6.74 1.57
C THR A 60 -6.67 -5.86 2.82
N ALA A 61 -5.63 -5.04 2.96
CA ALA A 61 -5.46 -4.10 4.08
C ALA A 61 -6.50 -2.95 4.13
N ALA A 62 -7.31 -2.78 3.08
CA ALA A 62 -8.49 -1.91 3.08
C ALA A 62 -9.78 -2.66 3.46
N TYR A 63 -9.85 -3.98 3.23
CA TYR A 63 -10.98 -4.82 3.63
C TYR A 63 -10.87 -5.37 5.06
N THR A 64 -9.66 -5.58 5.59
CA THR A 64 -9.45 -6.12 6.95
C THR A 64 -9.65 -5.05 8.04
N THR A 65 -10.22 -5.46 9.17
CA THR A 65 -10.45 -4.62 10.36
C THR A 65 -9.17 -4.25 11.09
N ASP A 66 -8.31 -5.23 11.36
CA ASP A 66 -7.02 -5.06 12.03
C ASP A 66 -5.86 -5.44 11.09
N ARG A 67 -4.94 -4.49 10.88
CA ARG A 67 -3.78 -4.66 9.99
C ARG A 67 -2.60 -5.35 10.69
N SER A 68 -2.50 -5.28 12.00
CA SER A 68 -1.48 -5.99 12.78
C SER A 68 -1.78 -7.48 12.79
N VAL A 69 -3.05 -7.87 12.98
CA VAL A 69 -3.48 -9.27 12.84
C VAL A 69 -3.29 -9.79 11.41
N LEU A 70 -3.52 -8.96 10.39
CA LEU A 70 -3.24 -9.32 9.00
C LEU A 70 -1.74 -9.52 8.73
N PHE A 71 -0.89 -8.65 9.29
CA PHE A 71 0.57 -8.74 9.15
C PHE A 71 1.10 -10.02 9.81
N ASP A 72 0.70 -10.28 11.06
CA ASP A 72 1.01 -11.49 11.82
C ASP A 72 0.56 -12.77 11.07
N PHE A 73 -0.66 -12.77 10.52
CA PHE A 73 -1.16 -13.87 9.68
C PHE A 73 -0.31 -14.15 8.42
N ILE A 74 0.24 -13.10 7.79
CA ILE A 74 1.02 -13.22 6.54
C ILE A 74 2.47 -13.59 6.81
N ILE A 75 3.07 -13.09 7.89
CA ILE A 75 4.51 -13.22 8.13
C ILE A 75 4.81 -14.38 9.07
N SER A 76 4.16 -14.44 10.23
CA SER A 76 4.46 -15.41 11.27
C SER A 76 4.13 -16.85 10.83
N GLU A 77 4.91 -17.81 11.30
CA GLU A 77 4.74 -19.24 10.98
C GLU A 77 3.65 -19.88 11.86
N ASP A 78 3.62 -19.52 13.15
CA ASP A 78 2.76 -20.08 14.20
C ASP A 78 1.51 -19.23 14.49
N PHE A 79 0.86 -18.69 13.46
CA PHE A 79 -0.36 -17.87 13.65
C PHE A 79 -1.47 -18.65 14.37
N ARG A 80 -1.79 -18.24 15.61
CA ARG A 80 -2.85 -18.84 16.42
C ARG A 80 -4.18 -18.15 16.14
N SER A 81 -5.02 -18.80 15.34
CA SER A 81 -6.30 -18.27 14.89
C SER A 81 -7.22 -17.80 16.02
N ILE A 82 -7.23 -18.51 17.16
CA ILE A 82 -7.98 -18.14 18.37
C ILE A 82 -7.23 -18.66 19.61
N ASP A 83 -6.80 -17.77 20.52
CA ASP A 83 -6.38 -18.18 21.87
C ASP A 83 -7.63 -18.56 22.69
N LYS A 84 -8.05 -19.82 22.54
CA LYS A 84 -9.31 -20.36 23.10
C LYS A 84 -9.41 -20.13 24.62
N ALA A 85 -8.30 -20.21 25.34
CA ALA A 85 -8.23 -19.95 26.78
C ALA A 85 -8.58 -18.50 27.14
N LEU A 86 -8.12 -17.52 26.35
CA LEU A 86 -8.44 -16.10 26.55
C LEU A 86 -9.91 -15.83 26.24
N LEU A 87 -10.49 -16.52 25.26
CA LEU A 87 -11.91 -16.40 24.92
C LEU A 87 -12.80 -17.01 26.02
N GLU A 88 -12.47 -18.20 26.53
CA GLU A 88 -13.15 -18.83 27.67
C GLU A 88 -13.03 -17.99 28.96
N GLU A 89 -11.89 -17.34 29.20
CA GLU A 89 -11.72 -16.39 30.31
C GLU A 89 -12.65 -15.17 30.16
N ARG A 90 -12.76 -14.59 28.96
CA ARG A 90 -13.63 -13.44 28.68
C ARG A 90 -15.11 -13.81 28.78
N GLU A 91 -15.52 -14.95 28.25
CA GLU A 91 -16.89 -15.46 28.38
C GLU A 91 -17.28 -15.70 29.84
N LYS A 92 -16.37 -16.27 30.64
CA LYS A 92 -16.56 -16.43 32.08
C LYS A 92 -16.68 -15.07 32.79
N ALA A 93 -15.77 -14.13 32.49
CA ALA A 93 -15.80 -12.78 33.06
C ALA A 93 -17.11 -12.03 32.73
N VAL A 94 -17.68 -12.23 31.53
CA VAL A 94 -19.01 -11.67 31.16
C VAL A 94 -20.14 -12.38 31.90
N SER A 95 -20.05 -13.70 32.11
CA SER A 95 -21.03 -14.49 32.85
C SER A 95 -21.07 -14.15 34.35
N ASP A 96 -19.93 -13.77 34.92
CA ASP A 96 -19.79 -13.36 36.32
C ASP A 96 -20.25 -11.90 36.58
N ILE A 97 -20.69 -11.15 35.54
CA ILE A 97 -21.21 -9.78 35.70
C ILE A 97 -22.58 -9.81 36.40
N VAL A 98 -22.63 -9.35 37.64
CA VAL A 98 -23.87 -9.19 38.42
C VAL A 98 -24.73 -8.08 37.80
N VAL A 99 -25.79 -8.46 37.09
CA VAL A 99 -26.78 -7.53 36.52
C VAL A 99 -27.65 -6.94 37.64
N THR A 100 -27.37 -5.70 38.03
CA THR A 100 -28.07 -5.02 39.13
C THR A 100 -29.43 -4.42 38.75
N ALA A 101 -29.68 -4.18 37.46
CA ALA A 101 -30.95 -3.71 36.93
C ALA A 101 -31.10 -4.08 35.45
N SER A 102 -32.34 -4.32 35.02
CA SER A 102 -32.71 -4.47 33.61
C SER A 102 -33.90 -3.57 33.31
N HIS A 103 -33.83 -2.81 32.21
CA HIS A 103 -34.91 -1.93 31.77
C HIS A 103 -35.54 -2.48 30.50
N VAL A 104 -36.75 -3.02 30.61
CA VAL A 104 -37.50 -3.54 29.45
C VAL A 104 -38.09 -2.36 28.69
N ILE A 105 -37.46 -2.03 27.56
CA ILE A 105 -38.05 -1.12 26.57
C ILE A 105 -39.18 -1.87 25.89
N ALA A 106 -40.42 -1.63 26.33
CA ALA A 106 -41.58 -1.98 25.52
C ALA A 106 -41.46 -1.24 24.17
N PRO A 107 -41.63 -1.92 23.01
CA PRO A 107 -41.49 -1.25 21.72
C PRO A 107 -42.49 -0.08 21.68
N PRO A 108 -42.04 1.15 21.38
CA PRO A 108 -42.97 2.24 21.16
C PRO A 108 -43.92 1.81 20.04
N ALA A 109 -45.22 2.03 20.22
CA ALA A 109 -46.20 1.78 19.17
C ALA A 109 -45.71 2.51 17.90
N ALA A 110 -45.48 1.74 16.84
CA ALA A 110 -44.78 2.24 15.66
C ALA A 110 -45.44 3.54 15.17
N PRO A 111 -44.68 4.58 14.81
CA PRO A 111 -45.24 5.71 14.12
C PRO A 111 -45.85 5.17 12.83
N VAL A 112 -47.18 5.28 12.69
CA VAL A 112 -47.87 4.81 11.49
C VAL A 112 -47.43 5.68 10.33
N ASP A 113 -46.49 5.17 9.53
CA ASP A 113 -45.97 5.86 8.36
C ASP A 113 -47.08 5.96 7.34
N LYS A 114 -47.60 7.18 7.16
CA LYS A 114 -48.70 7.55 6.25
C LYS A 114 -48.46 7.09 4.80
N LEU A 115 -47.22 6.77 4.46
CA LEU A 115 -46.81 6.19 3.20
C LEU A 115 -47.38 4.77 3.00
N GLU A 116 -47.40 3.91 4.02
CA GLU A 116 -47.92 2.54 3.91
C GLU A 116 -49.43 2.50 3.64
N GLU A 117 -50.19 3.43 4.24
CA GLU A 117 -51.62 3.58 3.97
C GLU A 117 -51.88 4.06 2.54
N SER A 118 -51.05 4.98 2.03
CA SER A 118 -51.13 5.44 0.63
C SER A 118 -50.82 4.34 -0.38
N ILE A 119 -49.85 3.46 -0.09
CA ILE A 119 -49.49 2.31 -0.94
C ILE A 119 -50.63 1.28 -0.94
N LYS A 120 -51.28 1.02 0.21
CA LYS A 120 -52.47 0.16 0.28
C LYS A 120 -53.67 0.71 -0.50
N PHE A 121 -53.82 2.04 -0.57
CA PHE A 121 -54.86 2.66 -1.40
C PHE A 121 -54.59 2.41 -2.89
N ILE A 122 -53.36 2.68 -3.36
CA ILE A 122 -52.96 2.51 -4.77
C ILE A 122 -53.08 1.05 -5.23
N ILE A 123 -52.64 0.09 -4.41
CA ILE A 123 -52.75 -1.35 -4.75
C ILE A 123 -54.23 -1.76 -4.89
N LYS A 124 -55.10 -1.26 -4.02
CA LYS A 124 -56.53 -1.57 -4.06
C LYS A 124 -57.26 -0.94 -5.25
N GLU A 125 -56.72 0.14 -5.81
CA GLU A 125 -57.21 0.76 -7.05
C GLU A 125 -56.73 -0.01 -8.29
N ALA A 126 -55.53 -0.60 -8.24
CA ALA A 126 -54.93 -1.39 -9.33
C ALA A 126 -55.55 -2.79 -9.53
N ASP A 127 -56.18 -3.39 -8.52
CA ASP A 127 -56.84 -4.71 -8.63
C ASP A 127 -58.15 -4.70 -9.46
N THR A 128 -58.61 -3.53 -9.93
CA THR A 128 -59.85 -3.38 -10.70
C THR A 128 -59.57 -2.96 -12.15
N GLU A 129 -58.86 -3.79 -12.93
CA GLU A 129 -59.18 -4.11 -14.34
C GLU A 129 -58.12 -5.02 -15.04
N ILE A 130 -58.58 -6.15 -15.60
CA ILE A 130 -58.11 -6.78 -16.85
C ILE A 130 -56.63 -7.24 -16.88
N ALA A 131 -56.31 -8.49 -16.52
CA ALA A 131 -56.37 -9.71 -17.37
C ALA A 131 -55.22 -9.88 -18.41
N ALA A 132 -54.54 -11.04 -18.31
CA ALA A 132 -53.40 -11.56 -19.12
C ALA A 132 -53.80 -11.97 -20.58
N PRO A 133 -52.92 -12.46 -21.50
CA PRO A 133 -51.52 -12.98 -21.38
C PRO A 133 -50.52 -12.36 -22.43
N ALA A 134 -49.34 -12.89 -22.86
CA ALA A 134 -48.72 -14.23 -22.81
C ALA A 134 -47.15 -14.27 -22.94
N ILE A 135 -46.65 -15.49 -22.65
CA ILE A 135 -45.33 -16.15 -22.83
C ILE A 135 -44.62 -16.02 -24.21
N ASN A 136 -43.27 -15.97 -24.24
CA ASN A 136 -42.39 -17.02 -24.81
C ASN A 136 -40.86 -16.71 -24.78
N GLU A 137 -40.05 -17.77 -24.86
CA GLU A 137 -38.59 -17.85 -24.70
C GLU A 137 -37.79 -17.63 -26.02
N THR A 138 -36.49 -17.31 -25.96
CA THR A 138 -35.34 -18.13 -26.46
C THR A 138 -34.02 -17.33 -26.56
N ALA A 139 -32.88 -18.02 -26.63
CA ALA A 139 -31.52 -17.49 -26.60
C ALA A 139 -30.80 -17.58 -27.97
N ASN A 140 -29.68 -16.84 -28.16
CA ASN A 140 -28.38 -17.41 -28.58
C ASN A 140 -27.21 -16.39 -28.73
N GLU A 141 -26.00 -16.95 -28.83
CA GLU A 141 -24.65 -16.34 -28.91
C GLU A 141 -24.43 -15.50 -30.20
N VAL A 142 -23.35 -14.71 -30.34
CA VAL A 142 -22.02 -15.16 -30.85
C VAL A 142 -20.95 -14.04 -30.72
N ILE A 143 -19.68 -14.49 -30.63
CA ILE A 143 -18.41 -13.75 -30.48
C ILE A 143 -17.86 -13.23 -31.83
N ASN A 144 -17.04 -12.16 -31.84
CA ASN A 144 -15.83 -12.13 -32.68
C ASN A 144 -14.78 -11.06 -32.33
N GLU A 145 -13.52 -11.43 -32.56
CA GLU A 145 -12.26 -10.69 -32.36
C GLU A 145 -11.73 -10.15 -33.72
N PRO A 146 -10.62 -9.37 -33.79
CA PRO A 146 -9.37 -9.98 -34.31
C PRO A 146 -8.00 -9.37 -33.85
N GLU A 147 -7.01 -10.25 -33.63
CA GLU A 147 -5.69 -10.38 -34.32
C GLU A 147 -5.04 -9.20 -35.12
N THR A 148 -3.71 -9.00 -35.29
CA THR A 148 -2.38 -9.48 -34.75
C THR A 148 -1.28 -8.51 -35.30
N ILE A 149 0.02 -8.68 -34.98
CA ILE A 149 1.18 -8.89 -35.91
C ILE A 149 2.55 -8.76 -35.17
N GLU A 150 3.52 -9.61 -35.56
CA GLU A 150 4.91 -9.82 -35.04
C GLU A 150 6.00 -9.13 -35.93
N PRO A 151 7.34 -9.08 -35.63
CA PRO A 151 8.25 -10.26 -35.77
C PRO A 151 9.66 -10.31 -35.04
N ALA A 152 10.12 -11.54 -34.76
CA ALA A 152 11.45 -12.19 -34.95
C ALA A 152 12.89 -11.60 -34.66
N ALA A 153 13.75 -12.46 -34.05
CA ALA A 153 15.13 -12.89 -34.49
C ALA A 153 16.47 -12.53 -33.73
N THR A 154 16.97 -13.50 -32.91
CA THR A 154 18.36 -14.10 -32.78
C THR A 154 19.69 -13.42 -32.31
N GLU A 155 20.47 -14.25 -31.57
CA GLU A 155 21.95 -14.45 -31.50
C GLU A 155 22.85 -13.84 -30.37
N THR A 156 24.03 -14.47 -30.18
CA THR A 156 24.74 -14.70 -28.89
C THR A 156 26.12 -14.02 -28.74
N SER A 157 26.64 -13.91 -27.50
CA SER A 157 28.07 -14.12 -27.17
C SER A 157 28.36 -14.14 -25.65
N GLU A 158 29.30 -15.00 -25.25
CA GLU A 158 29.77 -15.19 -23.86
C GLU A 158 31.14 -14.50 -23.64
N ILE A 159 31.46 -14.10 -22.40
CA ILE A 159 32.84 -13.94 -21.91
C ILE A 159 32.91 -14.41 -20.44
N GLU A 160 33.70 -15.45 -20.17
CA GLU A 160 34.12 -15.85 -18.82
C GLU A 160 35.40 -15.11 -18.37
N ILE A 161 35.49 -14.75 -17.09
CA ILE A 161 36.75 -14.66 -16.33
C ILE A 161 36.50 -15.23 -14.92
N THR A 162 37.50 -15.92 -14.37
CA THR A 162 37.41 -16.92 -13.29
C THR A 162 37.99 -16.50 -11.93
N ASN A 163 37.50 -17.17 -10.87
CA ASN A 163 38.08 -17.35 -9.51
C ASN A 163 38.10 -16.11 -8.55
N GLU A 164 37.89 -16.20 -7.23
CA GLU A 164 37.50 -17.29 -6.30
C GLU A 164 36.86 -16.66 -5.01
N PRO A 165 36.40 -17.39 -3.97
CA PRO A 165 35.17 -17.02 -3.26
C PRO A 165 35.30 -16.14 -2.02
N VAL A 166 34.22 -15.42 -1.72
CA VAL A 166 33.81 -15.06 -0.35
C VAL A 166 32.36 -15.53 -0.16
N GLU A 167 32.11 -16.33 0.87
CA GLU A 167 30.78 -16.89 1.15
C GLU A 167 29.84 -15.83 1.76
N GLU A 168 28.99 -15.22 0.94
CA GLU A 168 27.66 -14.78 1.35
C GLU A 168 26.64 -15.19 0.28
N ASN A 169 25.52 -15.78 0.70
CA ASN A 169 24.46 -16.23 -0.21
C ASN A 169 23.63 -15.04 -0.73
N THR A 170 24.20 -14.23 -1.62
CA THR A 170 23.45 -13.27 -2.45
C THR A 170 23.27 -13.86 -3.85
N THR A 171 22.34 -14.81 -4.00
CA THR A 171 21.98 -15.34 -5.32
C THR A 171 21.42 -14.22 -6.18
N GLY A 172 22.18 -13.86 -7.23
CA GLY A 172 21.92 -12.72 -8.08
C GLY A 172 20.59 -12.80 -8.81
N THR A 173 19.80 -11.76 -8.67
CA THR A 173 18.81 -11.22 -9.60
C THR A 173 18.26 -9.95 -8.98
N LEU A 174 17.80 -9.02 -9.81
CA LEU A 174 16.87 -8.00 -9.36
C LEU A 174 15.56 -8.69 -8.99
N GLN A 175 15.25 -8.77 -7.69
CA GLN A 175 14.00 -9.28 -7.11
C GLN A 175 12.82 -8.35 -7.48
N ILE A 176 12.57 -8.17 -8.78
CA ILE A 176 11.64 -7.20 -9.34
C ILE A 176 10.21 -7.71 -9.19
N GLY A 177 9.43 -7.05 -8.34
CA GLY A 177 8.05 -7.44 -8.03
C GLY A 177 7.93 -8.47 -6.90
N SER A 178 9.02 -9.11 -6.45
CA SER A 178 9.00 -9.90 -5.22
C SER A 178 8.49 -9.05 -4.04
N PRO A 179 7.78 -9.65 -3.07
CA PRO A 179 7.46 -9.00 -1.80
C PRO A 179 8.70 -8.35 -1.16
N LEU A 180 8.49 -7.23 -0.47
CA LEU A 180 9.53 -6.70 0.41
C LEU A 180 9.64 -7.61 1.64
N GLU A 181 10.86 -7.93 2.03
CA GLU A 181 11.14 -8.62 3.29
C GLU A 181 10.83 -7.67 4.46
N PHE A 182 10.07 -8.16 5.44
CA PHE A 182 9.74 -7.45 6.67
C PHE A 182 10.19 -8.30 7.86
N LYS A 183 10.70 -7.65 8.92
CA LYS A 183 11.06 -8.32 10.17
C LYS A 183 9.94 -8.15 11.19
N GLU A 184 9.68 -9.16 12.01
CA GLU A 184 8.65 -9.10 13.07
C GLU A 184 8.88 -7.95 14.08
N SER A 185 10.13 -7.49 14.23
CA SER A 185 10.48 -6.33 15.07
C SER A 185 10.14 -4.97 14.45
N GLU A 186 9.70 -4.90 13.19
CA GLU A 186 9.36 -3.66 12.47
C GLU A 186 7.93 -3.22 12.78
N THR A 187 7.66 -2.92 14.05
CA THR A 187 6.33 -2.50 14.55
C THR A 187 6.02 -1.01 14.28
N HIS A 188 7.03 -0.20 13.99
CA HIS A 188 6.89 1.24 13.83
C HIS A 188 6.43 1.62 12.42
N SER A 189 5.37 2.43 12.34
CA SER A 189 4.93 2.99 11.06
C SER A 189 5.97 3.99 10.52
N PHE A 190 6.07 4.12 9.19
CA PHE A 190 6.97 5.09 8.56
C PHE A 190 6.81 6.53 9.09
N ALA A 191 5.58 6.92 9.48
CA ALA A 191 5.29 8.23 10.05
C ALA A 191 5.81 8.43 11.49
N GLU A 192 6.00 7.34 12.23
CA GLU A 192 6.61 7.32 13.56
C GLU A 192 8.14 7.37 13.46
N TRP A 193 8.71 6.62 12.49
CA TRP A 193 10.13 6.69 12.16
C TRP A 193 10.56 8.09 11.68
N LEU A 194 9.67 8.80 10.96
CA LEU A 194 9.84 10.21 10.58
C LEU A 194 9.77 11.20 11.77
N GLN A 195 9.26 10.78 12.93
CA GLN A 195 9.28 11.60 14.14
C GLN A 195 10.59 11.44 14.91
N LEU A 196 11.17 10.22 14.91
CA LEU A 196 12.47 9.94 15.53
C LEU A 196 13.64 10.67 14.85
N SER A 197 13.49 11.07 13.57
CA SER A 197 14.50 11.86 12.85
C SER A 197 14.42 13.38 13.09
N LYS A 198 13.44 13.87 13.87
CA LYS A 198 13.35 15.27 14.28
C LYS A 198 14.37 15.60 15.37
N LEU A 199 15.62 15.76 14.97
CA LEU A 199 16.68 16.26 15.84
C LEU A 199 16.28 17.61 16.44
N ALA A 200 16.46 17.77 17.75
CA ALA A 200 16.34 19.07 18.40
C ALA A 200 17.42 20.03 17.84
N PRO A 201 17.13 21.35 17.72
CA PRO A 201 18.14 22.32 17.31
C PRO A 201 19.38 22.26 18.21
N ILE A 202 20.56 22.20 17.60
CA ILE A 202 21.82 22.19 18.34
C ILE A 202 22.05 23.60 18.88
N GLU A 203 21.85 23.79 20.18
CA GLU A 203 22.24 25.01 20.89
C GLU A 203 23.77 25.15 20.85
N ARG A 204 24.24 26.00 19.94
CA ARG A 204 25.66 26.30 19.76
C ARG A 204 26.03 27.55 20.56
N ASP A 205 26.31 27.36 21.84
CA ASP A 205 26.99 28.38 22.66
C ASP A 205 28.45 28.54 22.21
N ILE A 206 28.64 29.33 21.14
CA ILE A 206 29.94 29.79 20.68
C ILE A 206 30.17 31.17 21.30
N PRO A 207 31.26 31.41 22.05
CA PRO A 207 31.54 32.72 22.62
C PRO A 207 31.73 33.75 21.50
N VAL A 208 30.91 34.80 21.51
CA VAL A 208 30.86 35.81 20.45
C VAL A 208 32.11 36.69 20.46
N ALA A 209 32.99 36.47 19.48
CA ALA A 209 34.14 37.33 19.19
C ALA A 209 33.98 38.01 17.83
N ALA A 210 33.49 39.26 17.86
CA ALA A 210 33.41 40.25 16.77
C ALA A 210 32.65 39.87 15.47
N PRO A 211 31.79 40.75 14.93
CA PRO A 211 31.04 40.46 13.70
C PRO A 211 31.94 40.55 12.46
N VAL A 212 32.03 39.45 11.71
CA VAL A 212 32.44 39.50 10.31
C VAL A 212 31.27 40.11 9.52
N ILE A 213 31.44 41.34 9.02
CA ILE A 213 30.43 42.02 8.21
C ILE A 213 30.25 41.25 6.91
N ASN A 214 29.13 40.54 6.79
CA ASN A 214 28.77 39.80 5.60
C ASN A 214 27.88 40.68 4.73
N GLU A 215 28.48 41.45 3.81
CA GLU A 215 27.78 42.46 2.99
C GLU A 215 26.55 41.92 2.26
N GLU A 216 26.46 40.62 2.00
CA GLU A 216 25.27 40.02 1.41
C GLU A 216 24.06 40.01 2.34
N LEU A 217 24.22 39.89 3.66
CA LEU A 217 23.10 40.00 4.60
C LEU A 217 22.58 41.43 4.65
N ASP A 218 23.47 42.42 4.71
CA ASP A 218 23.08 43.84 4.78
C ASP A 218 22.36 44.29 3.50
N LYS A 219 22.77 43.76 2.34
CA LYS A 219 22.05 43.93 1.05
C LYS A 219 20.67 43.25 1.03
N LYS A 220 20.48 42.17 1.81
CA LYS A 220 19.17 41.50 1.96
C LYS A 220 18.27 42.23 2.96
N TYR A 221 18.79 42.69 4.10
CA TYR A 221 18.04 43.49 5.07
C TYR A 221 17.59 44.84 4.50
N SER A 222 18.47 45.59 3.84
CA SER A 222 18.10 46.85 3.18
C SER A 222 17.05 46.68 2.07
N LEU A 223 16.97 45.51 1.42
CA LEU A 223 15.90 45.20 0.47
C LEU A 223 14.57 44.87 1.17
N ILE A 224 14.61 44.23 2.35
CA ILE A 224 13.45 43.98 3.20
C ILE A 224 12.91 45.30 3.76
N ASP A 225 13.76 46.16 4.32
CA ASP A 225 13.37 47.46 4.87
C ASP A 225 12.68 48.33 3.79
N LYS A 226 13.25 48.35 2.58
CA LYS A 226 12.68 49.04 1.42
C LYS A 226 11.34 48.45 0.96
N PHE A 227 11.10 47.16 1.18
CA PHE A 227 9.82 46.51 0.91
C PHE A 227 8.76 46.85 1.97
N ILE A 228 9.16 46.90 3.25
CA ILE A 228 8.29 47.34 4.36
C ILE A 228 7.91 48.82 4.20
N GLU A 229 8.87 49.68 3.85
CA GLU A 229 8.66 51.12 3.60
C GLU A 229 7.74 51.36 2.39
N ALA A 230 7.91 50.59 1.31
CA ALA A 230 7.06 50.69 0.12
C ALA A 230 5.61 50.20 0.35
N ASN A 231 5.36 49.44 1.43
CA ASN A 231 4.07 48.89 1.87
C ASN A 231 3.07 48.57 0.71
N PRO A 232 3.46 47.71 -0.26
CA PRO A 232 2.76 47.58 -1.53
C PRO A 232 1.39 46.90 -1.35
N LYS A 233 0.31 47.68 -1.51
CA LYS A 233 -1.06 47.17 -1.36
C LYS A 233 -1.53 46.47 -2.64
N ILE A 234 -1.70 45.15 -2.56
CA ILE A 234 -2.20 44.33 -3.67
C ILE A 234 -3.68 44.67 -3.94
N ALA A 235 -3.99 45.12 -5.15
CA ALA A 235 -5.38 45.29 -5.59
C ALA A 235 -6.03 43.91 -5.86
N PRO A 236 -7.32 43.71 -5.53
CA PRO A 236 -7.98 42.43 -5.74
C PRO A 236 -8.03 42.07 -7.23
N VAL A 237 -7.60 40.86 -7.54
CA VAL A 237 -7.55 40.32 -8.91
C VAL A 237 -8.98 40.17 -9.46
N LYS A 238 -9.23 40.72 -10.66
CA LYS A 238 -10.50 40.51 -11.38
C LYS A 238 -10.58 39.04 -11.81
N LYS A 239 -11.77 38.44 -11.75
CA LYS A 239 -12.02 36.99 -11.92
C LYS A 239 -11.49 36.36 -13.22
N ASP A 240 -11.14 37.15 -14.22
CA ASP A 240 -10.91 36.70 -15.60
C ASP A 240 -9.42 36.71 -16.02
N SER A 241 -8.47 36.95 -15.10
CA SER A 241 -7.04 36.78 -15.42
C SER A 241 -6.63 35.30 -15.28
N PRO A 242 -5.93 34.70 -16.28
CA PRO A 242 -5.46 33.33 -16.17
C PRO A 242 -4.46 33.18 -15.01
N THR A 243 -4.74 32.24 -14.10
CA THR A 243 -3.89 31.96 -12.94
C THR A 243 -2.48 31.56 -13.40
N PRO A 244 -1.40 32.22 -12.93
CA PRO A 244 -0.06 31.74 -13.19
C PRO A 244 0.09 30.36 -12.55
N ALA A 245 0.42 29.35 -13.36
CA ALA A 245 0.63 28.00 -12.85
C ALA A 245 1.82 28.01 -11.89
N ASN A 246 1.54 27.87 -10.59
CA ASN A 246 2.53 27.50 -9.60
C ASN A 246 2.97 26.06 -9.88
N THR A 247 3.87 25.90 -10.86
CA THR A 247 4.73 24.74 -10.98
C THR A 247 5.66 24.76 -9.78
N GLY A 248 5.15 24.26 -8.65
CA GLY A 248 5.93 24.08 -7.44
C GLY A 248 7.17 23.29 -7.82
N LYS A 249 8.34 23.95 -7.74
CA LYS A 249 9.63 23.30 -7.98
C LYS A 249 9.65 22.07 -7.08
N THR A 250 9.70 20.91 -7.70
CA THR A 250 9.67 19.62 -7.02
C THR A 250 10.69 19.66 -5.88
N THR A 251 10.24 19.36 -4.66
CA THR A 251 11.07 19.25 -3.47
C THR A 251 12.41 18.63 -3.84
N THR A 252 13.50 19.37 -3.60
CA THR A 252 14.85 18.82 -3.75
C THR A 252 14.98 17.71 -2.72
N GLU A 253 14.84 16.47 -3.19
CA GLU A 253 14.90 15.23 -2.40
C GLU A 253 16.19 15.28 -1.56
N SER A 254 16.06 15.47 -0.24
CA SER A 254 17.22 15.72 0.61
C SER A 254 18.08 14.45 0.69
N PRO A 255 19.41 14.52 0.44
CA PRO A 255 20.25 13.32 0.36
C PRO A 255 20.32 12.52 1.67
N GLY A 256 19.96 13.11 2.82
CA GLY A 256 19.93 12.43 4.12
C GLY A 256 18.88 11.31 4.25
N LEU A 257 17.86 11.26 3.38
CA LEU A 257 16.72 10.32 3.48
C LEU A 257 16.84 9.08 2.56
N MET A 258 18.03 8.76 2.04
CA MET A 258 18.21 7.55 1.23
C MET A 258 18.37 6.30 2.10
N THR A 259 17.59 5.26 1.76
CA THR A 259 17.58 3.94 2.39
C THR A 259 17.54 2.84 1.32
N GLU A 260 17.98 1.63 1.66
CA GLU A 260 18.00 0.48 0.74
C GLU A 260 16.59 0.16 0.20
N THR A 261 15.58 0.15 1.08
CA THR A 261 14.17 -0.01 0.73
C THR A 261 13.67 1.08 -0.22
N LEU A 262 14.07 2.35 -0.02
CA LEU A 262 13.69 3.45 -0.91
C LEU A 262 14.32 3.29 -2.30
N ALA A 263 15.57 2.84 -2.37
CA ALA A 263 16.25 2.53 -3.63
C ALA A 263 15.54 1.41 -4.40
N ARG A 264 15.13 0.32 -3.71
CA ARG A 264 14.31 -0.77 -4.27
C ARG A 264 12.94 -0.26 -4.76
N VAL A 265 12.27 0.60 -3.99
CA VAL A 265 10.98 1.22 -4.40
C VAL A 265 11.13 2.12 -5.64
N TYR A 266 12.23 2.87 -5.80
CA TYR A 266 12.48 3.61 -7.04
C TYR A 266 12.69 2.68 -8.25
N LEU A 267 13.29 1.51 -8.03
CA LEU A 267 13.51 0.48 -9.05
C LEU A 267 12.18 -0.12 -9.51
N GLU A 268 11.29 -0.52 -8.60
CA GLU A 268 9.92 -0.97 -8.91
C GLU A 268 9.13 0.07 -9.71
N GLN A 269 9.30 1.36 -9.38
CA GLN A 269 8.67 2.48 -10.10
C GLN A 269 9.33 2.80 -11.46
N LYS A 270 10.30 1.99 -11.92
CA LYS A 270 11.11 2.21 -13.13
C LYS A 270 11.88 3.54 -13.15
N LYS A 271 12.14 4.12 -11.98
CA LYS A 271 12.88 5.39 -11.81
C LYS A 271 14.38 5.12 -11.62
N TYR A 272 15.00 4.48 -12.62
CA TYR A 272 16.37 3.96 -12.54
C TYR A 272 17.41 5.01 -12.12
N THR A 273 17.29 6.25 -12.61
CA THR A 273 18.18 7.36 -12.23
C THR A 273 18.13 7.69 -10.73
N LYS A 274 16.94 7.66 -10.11
CA LYS A 274 16.77 7.86 -8.66
C LYS A 274 17.24 6.65 -7.86
N ALA A 275 17.03 5.44 -8.37
CA ALA A 275 17.52 4.20 -7.74
C ALA A 275 19.06 4.18 -7.67
N ILE A 276 19.74 4.51 -8.78
CA ILE A 276 21.21 4.62 -8.83
C ILE A 276 21.71 5.68 -7.84
N GLN A 277 21.15 6.90 -7.85
CA GLN A 277 21.52 7.96 -6.92
C GLN A 277 21.33 7.56 -5.45
N ALA A 278 20.27 6.81 -5.12
CA ALA A 278 20.04 6.32 -3.77
C ALA A 278 21.14 5.32 -3.35
N TYR A 279 21.53 4.38 -4.22
CA TYR A 279 22.63 3.45 -3.94
C TYR A 279 24.01 4.15 -3.88
N GLU A 280 24.26 5.15 -4.71
CA GLU A 280 25.48 5.98 -4.64
C GLU A 280 25.59 6.72 -3.29
N ILE A 281 24.47 7.25 -2.78
CA ILE A 281 24.42 7.87 -1.45
C ILE A 281 24.60 6.83 -0.33
N LEU A 282 24.07 5.61 -0.49
CA LEU A 282 24.25 4.51 0.47
C LEU A 282 25.69 4.01 0.53
N ILE A 283 26.40 3.96 -0.60
CA ILE A 283 27.85 3.69 -0.68
C ILE A 283 28.65 4.67 0.19
N LEU A 284 28.33 5.96 0.12
CA LEU A 284 29.00 6.99 0.93
C LEU A 284 28.64 6.91 2.42
N LYS A 285 27.48 6.35 2.77
CA LYS A 285 26.97 6.26 4.14
C LYS A 285 27.38 4.96 4.85
N TYR A 286 27.51 3.86 4.11
CA TYR A 286 27.80 2.52 4.63
C TYR A 286 28.90 1.84 3.79
N PRO A 287 30.17 2.24 3.96
CA PRO A 287 31.28 1.75 3.14
C PRO A 287 31.59 0.25 3.31
N GLU A 288 31.04 -0.40 4.34
CA GLU A 288 31.16 -1.85 4.54
C GLU A 288 30.37 -2.65 3.48
N LYS A 289 29.34 -2.05 2.85
CA LYS A 289 28.47 -2.69 1.85
C LYS A 289 28.76 -2.25 0.40
N ILE A 290 29.96 -1.72 0.12
CA ILE A 290 30.28 -1.15 -1.20
C ILE A 290 30.08 -2.14 -2.36
N THR A 291 30.55 -3.38 -2.20
CA THR A 291 30.41 -4.44 -3.23
C THR A 291 28.95 -4.67 -3.58
N PHE A 292 28.13 -5.01 -2.59
CA PHE A 292 26.69 -5.20 -2.73
C PHE A 292 25.98 -4.03 -3.43
N PHE A 293 26.25 -2.79 -3.05
CA PHE A 293 25.63 -1.64 -3.71
C PHE A 293 26.16 -1.39 -5.13
N ALA A 294 27.45 -1.65 -5.39
CA ALA A 294 28.02 -1.56 -6.73
C ALA A 294 27.38 -2.58 -7.68
N ASP A 295 27.17 -3.82 -7.20
CA ASP A 295 26.50 -4.88 -7.95
C ASP A 295 25.05 -4.48 -8.28
N ARG A 296 24.29 -3.95 -7.32
CA ARG A 296 22.94 -3.42 -7.57
C ARG A 296 22.92 -2.27 -8.59
N ILE A 297 23.92 -1.38 -8.56
CA ILE A 297 24.05 -0.30 -9.56
C ILE A 297 24.34 -0.87 -10.96
N LEU A 298 25.18 -1.90 -11.07
CA LEU A 298 25.46 -2.59 -12.34
C LEU A 298 24.22 -3.30 -12.89
N GLU A 299 23.51 -4.06 -12.05
CA GLU A 299 22.25 -4.71 -12.41
C GLU A 299 21.21 -3.70 -12.95
N ILE A 300 21.06 -2.54 -12.28
CA ILE A 300 20.12 -1.49 -12.71
C ILE A 300 20.55 -0.87 -14.05
N LYS A 301 21.85 -0.64 -14.27
CA LYS A 301 22.36 -0.11 -15.54
C LYS A 301 22.11 -1.09 -16.69
N ASN A 302 22.34 -2.38 -16.48
CA ASN A 302 22.05 -3.43 -17.46
C ASN A 302 20.53 -3.48 -17.76
N LEU A 303 19.68 -3.43 -16.72
CA LEU A 303 18.23 -3.40 -16.90
C LEU A 303 17.73 -2.12 -17.60
N GLN A 304 18.39 -0.97 -17.39
CA GLN A 304 18.09 0.26 -18.11
C GLN A 304 18.47 0.16 -19.60
N GLN A 305 19.60 -0.46 -19.94
CA GLN A 305 20.01 -0.67 -21.33
C GLN A 305 19.08 -1.65 -22.07
N ASN A 306 18.59 -2.70 -21.39
CA ASN A 306 17.70 -3.69 -22.00
C ASN A 306 16.23 -3.22 -22.16
N ASN A 307 15.85 -2.06 -21.61
CA ASN A 307 14.48 -1.52 -21.65
C ASN A 307 14.33 -0.28 -22.56
N ASN A 308 15.36 0.08 -23.33
CA ASN A 308 15.49 1.38 -23.98
C ASN A 308 15.89 1.26 -25.46
#